data_AF-A0A1I0QNI6-F1
#
_entry.id   AF-A0A1I0QNI6-F1
#
_cell.length_a   1.000
_cell.length_b   1.000
_cell.length_c   1.000
_cell.angle_alpha   90.00
_cell.angle_beta   90.00
_cell.angle_gamma   90.00
#
_symmetry.space_group_name_H-M   'P 1'
#
loop_
_entity.id
_entity.type
_entity.pdbx_description
1 polymer ?
#
loop_
_entity_poly.entity_id
_entity_poly.type
_entity_poly.pdbx_seq_one_letter_code
_entity_poly.pdbx_strand_id
1 'polypeptide(L)'
;MKKIVMMMFAALFTMNVMADNVKFKVNNMHCENCAKRVEKTLKANDAVSEVKVNLECKAVCVSYDAQKTNVEALQKALSDAKFEAEIAKQCNDKEGCKGEGEHKCGHNDKKTQE
;
A
#
# COMPACT_ATOMS: atom_id res chain seq x y z
N MET A 1 13.08 33.23 -1.23
CA MET A 1 14.03 32.46 -2.07
C MET A 1 13.93 30.94 -1.94
N LYS A 2 13.32 30.38 -0.88
CA LYS A 2 13.15 28.91 -0.67
C LYS A 2 11.93 28.25 -1.34
N LYS A 3 11.07 29.01 -2.04
CA LYS A 3 9.81 28.50 -2.60
C LYS A 3 9.83 28.32 -4.13
N ILE A 4 10.83 28.89 -4.80
CA ILE A 4 10.90 28.94 -6.28
C ILE A 4 11.62 27.71 -6.85
N VAL A 5 12.51 27.07 -6.08
CA VAL A 5 13.27 25.87 -6.52
C VAL A 5 12.41 24.60 -6.57
N MET A 6 11.26 24.56 -5.89
CA MET A 6 10.39 23.37 -5.86
C MET A 6 9.45 23.26 -7.08
N MET A 7 9.22 24.36 -7.81
CA MET A 7 8.28 24.39 -8.94
C MET A 7 8.90 24.05 -10.31
N MET A 8 10.23 23.98 -10.41
CA MET A 8 10.92 23.72 -11.70
C MET A 8 11.42 22.28 -11.88
N PHE A 9 11.38 21.43 -10.83
CA PHE A 9 11.78 20.02 -10.92
C PHE A 9 10.67 19.08 -11.43
N ALA A 10 9.45 19.59 -11.61
CA ALA A 10 8.28 18.77 -11.97
C ALA A 10 8.03 18.65 -13.49
N ALA A 11 8.77 19.35 -14.35
CA ALA A 11 8.44 19.44 -15.77
C ALA A 11 9.19 18.47 -16.71
N LEU A 12 10.04 17.57 -16.20
CA LEU A 12 10.81 16.63 -17.03
C LEU A 12 10.86 15.19 -16.50
N PHE A 13 9.92 14.77 -15.64
CA PHE A 13 9.82 13.35 -15.31
C PHE A 13 8.95 12.70 -16.39
N THR A 14 9.62 12.17 -17.41
CA THR A 14 9.03 11.32 -18.45
C THR A 14 8.00 10.38 -17.83
N MET A 15 6.73 10.60 -18.16
CA MET A 15 5.60 9.78 -17.77
C MET A 15 5.71 8.43 -18.46
N ASN A 16 6.32 7.47 -17.80
CA ASN A 16 6.11 6.05 -18.08
C ASN A 16 5.81 5.38 -16.73
N VAL A 17 4.51 5.33 -16.39
CA VAL A 17 4.07 4.69 -15.16
C VAL A 17 3.99 3.18 -15.40
N MET A 18 4.92 2.43 -14.80
CA MET A 18 4.84 0.98 -14.72
C MET A 18 4.26 0.65 -13.34
N ALA A 19 2.94 0.68 -13.25
CA ALA A 19 2.22 0.43 -12.02
C ALA A 19 2.10 -1.08 -11.76
N ASP A 20 2.67 -1.52 -10.65
CA ASP A 20 2.55 -2.87 -10.12
C ASP A 20 1.66 -2.86 -8.87
N ASN A 21 1.06 -3.99 -8.51
CA ASN A 21 0.18 -4.08 -7.37
C ASN A 21 0.62 -5.18 -6.41
N VAL A 22 0.75 -4.80 -5.14
CA VAL A 22 1.07 -5.71 -4.05
C VAL A 22 0.02 -5.60 -2.95
N LYS A 23 -0.35 -6.75 -2.40
CA LYS A 23 -1.19 -6.87 -1.23
C LYS A 23 -0.32 -7.25 -0.04
N PHE A 24 -0.35 -6.43 1.00
CA PHE A 24 0.23 -6.73 2.30
C PHE A 24 -0.86 -7.08 3.31
N LYS A 25 -0.55 -8.00 4.22
CA LYS A 25 -1.33 -8.30 5.42
C LYS A 25 -0.66 -7.62 6.61
N VAL A 26 -1.41 -6.83 7.37
CA VAL A 26 -0.88 -6.07 8.51
C VAL A 26 -1.57 -6.54 9.78
N ASN A 27 -0.87 -7.34 10.58
CA ASN A 27 -1.47 -8.00 11.75
C ASN A 27 -1.89 -7.00 12.84
N ASN A 28 -1.18 -5.86 12.95
CA ASN A 28 -1.39 -4.84 13.99
C ASN A 28 -2.29 -3.66 13.52
N MET A 29 -3.15 -3.86 12.52
CA MET A 29 -4.08 -2.83 12.03
C MET A 29 -5.48 -3.03 12.65
N HIS A 30 -5.63 -2.71 13.93
CA HIS A 30 -6.89 -2.96 14.68
C HIS A 30 -7.74 -1.70 14.92
N CYS A 31 -7.29 -0.53 14.48
CA CYS A 31 -7.98 0.75 14.70
C CYS A 31 -8.00 1.55 13.40
N GLU A 32 -9.08 2.32 13.17
CA GLU A 32 -9.17 3.25 12.04
C GLU A 32 -8.01 4.23 11.99
N ASN A 33 -7.52 4.67 13.15
CA ASN A 33 -6.38 5.58 13.19
C ASN A 33 -5.07 4.90 12.77
N CYS A 34 -4.91 3.61 13.07
CA CYS A 34 -3.79 2.81 12.58
C CYS A 34 -3.86 2.61 11.06
N ALA A 35 -5.04 2.32 10.51
CA ALA A 35 -5.25 2.24 9.07
C ALA A 35 -4.92 3.57 8.36
N LYS A 36 -5.41 4.69 8.88
CA LYS A 36 -5.09 6.02 8.34
C LYS A 36 -3.60 6.33 8.39
N ARG A 37 -2.89 5.90 9.45
CA ARG A 37 -1.44 6.06 9.56
C ARG A 37 -0.70 5.24 8.52
N VAL A 38 -1.07 3.97 8.34
CA VAL A 38 -0.51 3.09 7.31
C VAL A 38 -0.72 3.69 5.91
N GLU A 39 -1.94 4.13 5.61
CA GLU A 39 -2.26 4.77 4.34
C GLU A 39 -1.41 6.02 4.09
N LYS A 40 -1.29 6.90 5.08
CA LYS A 40 -0.47 8.11 4.99
C LYS A 40 1.01 7.81 4.82
N THR A 41 1.55 6.83 5.53
CA THR A 41 2.96 6.42 5.38
C THR A 41 3.24 5.93 3.96
N LEU A 42 2.35 5.12 3.39
CA LEU A 42 2.52 4.61 2.03
C LEU A 42 2.30 5.70 0.97
N LYS A 43 1.29 6.56 1.14
CA LYS A 43 1.03 7.71 0.25
C LYS A 43 2.10 8.79 0.32
N ALA A 44 2.90 8.84 1.39
CA ALA A 44 4.05 9.74 1.49
C ALA A 44 5.21 9.34 0.57
N ASN A 45 5.20 8.11 0.04
CA ASN A 45 6.17 7.68 -0.95
C ASN A 45 5.72 8.13 -2.35
N ASP A 46 6.53 8.95 -3.01
CA ASP A 46 6.27 9.50 -4.36
C ASP A 46 6.15 8.42 -5.44
N ALA A 47 6.65 7.20 -5.17
CA ALA A 47 6.50 6.05 -6.04
C ALA A 47 5.14 5.33 -5.91
N VAL A 48 4.33 5.67 -4.90
CA VAL A 48 3.02 5.04 -4.68
C VAL A 48 1.93 5.85 -5.37
N SER A 49 1.19 5.19 -6.26
CA SER A 49 0.09 5.81 -7.01
C SER A 49 -1.25 5.66 -6.31
N GLU A 50 -1.52 4.50 -5.69
CA GLU A 50 -2.78 4.23 -5.00
C GLU A 50 -2.56 3.35 -3.76
N VAL A 51 -3.33 3.60 -2.70
CA VAL A 51 -3.35 2.76 -1.49
C VAL A 51 -4.80 2.48 -1.12
N LYS A 52 -5.14 1.21 -0.96
CA LYS A 52 -6.46 0.71 -0.54
C LYS A 52 -6.31 -0.13 0.71
N VAL A 53 -6.81 0.38 1.83
CA VAL A 53 -6.76 -0.31 3.11
C VAL A 53 -8.09 -1.02 3.38
N ASN A 54 -8.02 -2.27 3.82
CA ASN A 54 -9.16 -3.07 4.27
C ASN A 54 -8.91 -3.53 5.72
N LEU A 55 -9.61 -2.90 6.66
CA LEU A 55 -9.55 -3.20 8.08
C LEU A 55 -10.14 -4.57 8.42
N GLU A 56 -11.24 -4.96 7.77
CA GLU A 56 -11.94 -6.22 8.02
C GLU A 56 -11.06 -7.42 7.69
N CYS A 57 -10.38 -7.36 6.55
CA CYS A 57 -9.45 -8.38 6.09
C CYS A 57 -8.02 -8.18 6.65
N LYS A 58 -7.77 -7.12 7.44
CA LYS A 58 -6.42 -6.69 7.89
C LYS A 58 -5.39 -6.66 6.74
N ALA A 59 -5.82 -6.17 5.58
CA ALA A 59 -5.04 -6.19 4.35
C ALA A 59 -4.95 -4.80 3.74
N VAL A 60 -3.86 -4.50 3.07
CA VAL A 60 -3.66 -3.26 2.32
C VAL A 60 -3.13 -3.59 0.92
N CYS A 61 -3.82 -3.10 -0.10
CA CYS A 61 -3.37 -3.15 -1.48
C CYS A 61 -2.68 -1.83 -1.83
N VAL A 62 -1.49 -1.91 -2.40
CA VAL A 62 -0.67 -0.76 -2.77
C VAL A 62 -0.32 -0.90 -4.24
N SER A 63 -0.68 0.14 -5.00
CA SER A 63 -0.25 0.30 -6.38
C SER A 63 0.96 1.22 -6.41
N TYR A 64 2.09 0.71 -6.85
CA TYR A 64 3.37 1.40 -6.83
C TYR A 64 4.08 1.29 -8.17
N ASP A 65 5.00 2.23 -8.43
CA ASP A 65 5.82 2.20 -9.62
C ASP A 65 7.03 1.28 -9.40
N ALA A 66 7.06 0.15 -10.10
CA ALA A 66 8.14 -0.84 -10.01
C ALA A 66 9.50 -0.32 -10.52
N GLN A 67 9.52 0.81 -11.24
CA GLN A 67 10.76 1.47 -11.66
C GLN A 67 11.35 2.37 -10.56
N LYS A 68 10.53 2.84 -9.61
CA LYS A 68 10.94 3.76 -8.55
C LYS A 68 11.03 3.12 -7.17
N THR A 69 10.24 2.08 -6.91
CA THR A 69 10.21 1.39 -5.63
C THR A 69 9.92 -0.10 -5.80
N ASN A 70 10.23 -0.90 -4.79
CA ASN A 70 9.96 -2.33 -4.78
C ASN A 70 9.20 -2.71 -3.50
N VAL A 71 8.67 -3.94 -3.48
CA VAL A 71 7.89 -4.46 -2.36
C VAL A 71 8.67 -4.46 -1.05
N GLU A 72 9.97 -4.78 -1.08
CA GLU A 72 10.82 -4.75 0.11
C GLU A 72 10.97 -3.33 0.68
N ALA A 73 11.10 -2.30 -0.17
CA ALA A 73 11.14 -0.91 0.29
C ALA A 73 9.81 -0.48 0.93
N LEU A 74 8.67 -0.88 0.35
CA LEU A 74 7.35 -0.63 0.93
C LEU A 74 7.18 -1.34 2.27
N GLN A 75 7.61 -2.60 2.36
CA GLN A 75 7.61 -3.35 3.60
C GLN A 75 8.50 -2.69 4.65
N LYS A 76 9.70 -2.24 4.27
CA LYS A 76 10.61 -1.51 5.16
C LYS A 76 9.98 -0.20 5.65
N ALA A 77 9.27 0.55 4.79
CA ALA A 77 8.58 1.77 5.19
C ALA A 77 7.49 1.49 6.23
N LEU A 78 6.79 0.36 6.13
CA LEU A 78 5.82 -0.09 7.13
C LEU A 78 6.51 -0.48 8.44
N SER A 79 7.61 -1.24 8.38
CA SER A 79 8.41 -1.61 9.55
C SER A 79 8.97 -0.38 10.29
N ASP A 80 9.43 0.63 9.55
CA ASP A 80 9.92 1.90 10.10
C ASP A 80 8.80 2.67 10.84
N ALA A 81 7.59 2.60 10.28
CA ALA A 81 6.38 3.10 10.92
C ALA A 81 5.85 2.21 12.07
N LYS A 82 6.60 1.16 12.47
CA LYS A 82 6.25 0.15 13.48
C LYS A 82 5.00 -0.68 13.13
N PHE A 83 4.81 -0.98 11.85
CA PHE A 83 3.78 -1.90 11.38
C PHE A 83 4.41 -3.17 10.80
N GLU A 84 3.99 -4.31 11.34
CA GLU A 84 4.37 -5.62 10.80
C GLU A 84 3.50 -5.94 9.59
N ALA A 85 4.10 -5.92 8.41
CA ALA A 85 3.46 -6.18 7.14
C ALA A 85 4.08 -7.40 6.46
N GLU A 86 3.23 -8.35 6.07
CA GLU A 86 3.58 -9.58 5.36
C GLU A 86 3.05 -9.52 3.93
N ILE A 87 3.83 -9.96 2.95
CA ILE A 87 3.41 -9.94 1.54
C ILE A 87 2.39 -11.07 1.34
N ALA A 88 1.14 -10.72 1.09
CA ALA A 88 0.05 -11.67 0.91
C ALA A 88 -0.13 -12.09 -0.56
N LYS A 89 0.11 -11.18 -1.50
CA LYS A 89 0.11 -11.46 -2.94
C LYS A 89 0.86 -10.35 -3.67
N GLN A 90 1.81 -10.72 -4.54
CA GLN A 90 2.49 -9.77 -5.43
C GLN A 90 2.11 -10.09 -6.87
N CYS A 91 1.61 -9.11 -7.60
CA CYS A 91 1.13 -9.28 -8.97
C CYS A 91 2.16 -8.71 -9.95
N ASN A 92 3.32 -9.36 -10.10
CA ASN A 92 4.26 -9.02 -11.17
C ASN A 92 4.09 -10.07 -12.28
N ASP A 93 3.54 -9.68 -13.43
CA ASP A 93 3.34 -10.61 -14.55
C ASP A 93 4.68 -11.08 -15.14
N LYS A 94 5.18 -12.22 -14.65
CA LYS A 94 5.80 -13.32 -15.40
C LYS A 94 5.90 -14.55 -14.49
N GLU A 95 5.15 -15.58 -14.88
CA GLU A 95 5.14 -16.96 -14.34
C GLU A 95 4.62 -17.14 -12.89
N GLY A 96 3.30 -17.34 -12.82
CA GLY A 96 2.68 -18.35 -11.96
C GLY A 96 2.48 -17.99 -10.48
N CYS A 97 1.23 -17.79 -10.07
CA CYS A 97 0.85 -17.97 -8.67
C CYS A 97 -0.53 -18.60 -8.55
N LYS A 98 -0.55 -19.93 -8.55
CA LYS A 98 -1.51 -20.70 -7.74
C LYS A 98 -1.09 -20.52 -6.27
N GLY A 99 -1.75 -19.60 -5.60
CA GLY A 99 -1.70 -19.42 -4.15
C GLY A 99 -3.12 -19.22 -3.68
N GLU A 100 -3.80 -20.34 -3.45
CA GLU A 100 -5.15 -20.39 -2.90
C GLU A 100 -5.13 -19.87 -1.47
N GLY A 101 -5.97 -18.87 -1.23
CA GLY A 101 -6.08 -18.20 0.05
C GLY A 101 -7.21 -17.19 -0.03
N GLU A 102 -8.34 -17.60 -0.59
CA GLU A 102 -9.63 -16.95 -0.41
C GLU A 102 -10.00 -17.04 1.08
N HIS A 103 -9.34 -16.28 1.94
CA HIS A 103 -9.97 -15.97 3.21
C HIS A 103 -11.04 -14.93 2.88
N LYS A 104 -12.27 -15.39 2.67
CA LYS A 104 -13.46 -14.54 2.79
C LYS A 104 -13.28 -13.78 4.10
N CYS A 105 -13.00 -12.47 4.08
CA CYS A 105 -13.40 -11.66 5.23
C CYS A 105 -14.93 -11.71 5.21
N GLY A 106 -15.47 -12.70 5.91
CA GLY A 106 -16.90 -12.84 6.10
C GLY A 106 -17.37 -11.62 6.85
N HIS A 107 -18.28 -10.88 6.22
CA HIS A 107 -19.11 -9.92 6.93
C HIS A 107 -19.79 -10.66 8.09
N ASN A 108 -19.66 -10.11 9.29
CA ASN A 108 -20.76 -10.17 10.22
C ASN A 108 -21.18 -8.72 10.45
N ASP A 109 -21.98 -8.21 9.51
CA ASP A 109 -22.86 -7.09 9.78
C ASP A 109 -23.76 -7.50 10.94
N LYS A 110 -23.42 -7.04 12.15
CA LYS A 110 -24.48 -6.68 13.09
C LYS A 110 -24.45 -5.17 13.27
N LYS A 111 -25.03 -4.52 12.27
CA LYS A 111 -25.65 -3.20 12.38
C LYS A 111 -26.57 -3.22 13.61
N THR A 112 -26.39 -2.31 14.54
CA THR A 112 -27.39 -1.29 14.93
C THR A 112 -26.94 -0.62 16.23
N GLN A 113 -26.69 0.69 16.12
CA GLN A 113 -26.76 1.63 17.22
C GLN A 113 -28.22 1.67 17.70
N GLU A 114 -28.45 1.42 18.99
CA GLU A 114 -29.57 1.99 19.76
C GLU A 114 -29.01 2.51 21.08
#